data_AF-A0A964XTS9-F1
#
_entry.id   AF-A0A964XTS9-F1
#
_cell.length_a   1.000
_cell.length_b   1.000
_cell.length_c   1.000
_cell.angle_alpha   90.00
_cell.angle_beta   90.00
_cell.angle_gamma   90.00
#
_symmetry.space_group_name_H-M   'P 1'
#
loop_
_entity.id
_entity.type
_entity.pdbx_description
1 polymer ?
#
loop_
_entity_poly.entity_id
_entity_poly.type
_entity_poly.pdbx_seq_one_letter_code
_entity_poly.pdbx_strand_id
1 'polypeptide(L)' 'GHDQSQAVQALLRQAGFDQVQSRPDLAGISRCTGGLWPAVK' A
#
# COMPACT_ATOMS: atom_id res chain seq x y z
N GLY A 1 3.24 9.36 7.10
CA GLY A 1 3.14 9.17 8.57
C GLY A 1 2.45 7.85 8.87
N HIS A 2 2.56 7.32 10.09
CA HIS A 2 2.11 5.94 10.37
C HIS A 2 0.61 5.68 10.16
N ASP A 3 -0.24 6.71 10.37
CA ASP A 3 -1.68 6.63 10.16
C ASP A 3 -2.14 6.81 8.71
N GLN A 4 -1.20 7.03 7.78
CA GLN A 4 -1.56 7.28 6.38
C GLN A 4 -1.67 6.01 5.55
N SER A 5 -1.46 4.82 6.14
CA SER A 5 -1.48 3.55 5.43
C SER A 5 -2.77 3.36 4.63
N GLN A 6 -3.93 3.56 5.25
CA GLN A 6 -5.23 3.39 4.59
C GLN A 6 -5.45 4.41 3.45
N ALA A 7 -5.10 5.68 3.67
CA ALA A 7 -5.23 6.72 2.64
C ALA A 7 -4.32 6.42 1.44
N VAL A 8 -3.07 6.01 1.68
CA VAL A 8 -2.12 5.65 0.62
C VAL A 8 -2.57 4.38 -0.12
N GLN A 9 -3.10 3.38 0.58
CA GLN A 9 -3.67 2.20 -0.07
C GLN A 9 -4.83 2.58 -1.02
N ALA A 10 -5.69 3.51 -0.62
CA ALA A 10 -6.78 3.98 -1.47
C ALA A 10 -6.27 4.68 -2.73
N LEU A 11 -5.25 5.54 -2.59
CA LEU A 11 -4.61 6.21 -3.73
C LEU A 11 -3.96 5.21 -4.70
N LEU A 12 -3.25 4.20 -4.19
CA LEU A 12 -2.63 3.17 -5.03
C LEU A 12 -3.67 2.33 -5.78
N ARG A 13 -4.78 1.95 -5.12
CA ARG A 13 -5.89 1.25 -5.79
C ARG A 13 -6.52 2.12 -6.88
N GLN A 14 -6.74 3.41 -6.61
CA GLN A 14 -7.24 4.35 -7.62
C GLN A 14 -6.28 4.53 -8.79
N ALA A 15 -4.97 4.48 -8.54
CA ALA A 15 -3.95 4.52 -9.58
C ALA A 15 -3.83 3.20 -10.38
N GLY A 16 -4.61 2.17 -10.04
CA GLY A 16 -4.66 0.90 -10.77
C GLY A 16 -3.63 -0.13 -10.30
N PHE A 17 -3.05 0.02 -9.11
CA PHE A 17 -2.21 -1.03 -8.52
C PHE A 17 -3.07 -2.17 -7.97
N ASP A 18 -2.63 -3.40 -8.21
CA ASP A 18 -3.12 -4.63 -7.61
C ASP A 18 -2.31 -5.01 -6.36
N GLN A 19 -2.83 -5.96 -5.57
CA GLN A 19 -2.15 -6.51 -4.38
C GLN A 19 -1.62 -5.43 -3.42
N VAL A 20 -2.38 -4.34 -3.27
CA VAL A 20 -1.99 -3.20 -2.44
C VAL A 20 -2.03 -3.57 -0.96
N GLN A 21 -0.88 -3.42 -0.28
CA GLN A 21 -0.68 -3.80 1.12
C GLN A 21 0.26 -2.83 1.87
N SER A 22 0.12 -2.79 3.19
CA SER A 22 1.03 -2.06 4.08
C SER A 22 1.82 -3.04 4.93
N ARG A 23 3.14 -2.81 5.05
CA ARG A 23 4.04 -3.60 5.89
C ARG A 23 4.30 -2.88 7.21
N PRO A 24 4.06 -3.54 8.35
CA PRO A 24 4.44 -3.01 9.64
C PRO A 24 5.96 -3.10 9.86
N ASP A 25 6.48 -2.27 10.75
CA ASP A 25 7.82 -2.42 11.32
C ASP A 25 7.84 -3.45 12.47
N LEU A 26 8.99 -3.54 13.16
CA LEU A 26 9.18 -4.42 14.31
C LEU A 26 8.28 -4.08 15.50
N ALA A 27 7.74 -2.86 15.57
CA ALA A 27 6.80 -2.43 16.59
C ALA A 27 5.33 -2.64 16.18
N GLY A 28 5.07 -3.23 15.00
CA GLY A 28 3.72 -3.45 14.48
C GLY A 28 3.10 -2.23 13.80
N ILE A 29 3.86 -1.15 13.64
CA ILE A 29 3.37 0.11 13.09
C ILE A 29 3.52 0.09 11.57
N SER A 30 2.44 0.38 10.83
CA SER A 30 2.50 0.46 9.36
C SER A 30 3.48 1.56 8.90
N ARG A 31 4.54 1.19 8.17
CA ARG A 31 5.54 2.15 7.65
C ARG A 31 5.50 2.28 6.13
N CYS A 32 5.47 1.15 5.42
CA CYS A 32 5.60 1.14 3.96
C CYS A 32 4.34 0.58 3.33
N THR A 33 3.78 1.26 2.33
CA THR A 33 2.60 0.81 1.57
C THR A 33 2.96 0.73 0.10
N GLY A 34 2.55 -0.34 -0.58
CA GLY A 34 2.84 -0.56 -1.99
C GLY A 34 1.91 -1.59 -2.61
N GLY A 35 1.95 -1.72 -3.93
CA GLY A 35 1.23 -2.73 -4.70
C GLY A 35 2.01 -3.10 -5.96
N LEU A 36 1.42 -3.93 -6.79
CA LEU A 36 1.97 -4.37 -8.08
C LEU A 36 1.19 -3.69 -9.20
N TRP A 37 1.88 -3.33 -10.29
CA TRP A 37 1.16 -3.05 -11.52
C TRP A 37 0.52 -4.36 -12.00
N PRO A 38 -0.78 -4.34 -12.38
CA PRO A 38 -1.38 -5.48 -13.05
C PRO A 38 -0.53 -5.79 -14.28
N ALA A 39 -0.08 -7.04 -14.41
CA ALA A 39 0.68 -7.43 -15.59
C ALA A 39 -0.22 -7.21 -16.80
N VAL A 40 0.15 -6.25 -17.66
CA VAL A 40 -0.49 -6.08 -18.96
C VAL A 40 -0.13 -7.33 -19.75
N LYS A 41 -1.16 -8.12 -20.09
CA LYS A 41 -1.01 -9.32 -20.91
C LYS A 41 -0.97 -8.94 -22.38
#